data_AF-A0A0S8A0N1-F1
#
_entry.id   AF-A0A0S8A0N1-F1
#
_cell.length_a   1.000
_cell.length_b   1.000
_cell.length_c   1.000
_cell.angle_alpha   90.00
_cell.angle_beta   90.00
_cell.angle_gamma   90.00
#
_symmetry.space_group_name_H-M   'P 1'
#
loop_
_entity.id
_entity.type
_entity.pdbx_description
1 polymer ?
#
loop_
_entity_poly.entity_id
_entity_poly.type
_entity_poly.pdbx_seq_one_letter_code
_entity_poly.pdbx_strand_id
1 'polypeptide(L)' 'MNNVTAKKNKDGSITINAGGCEDGRINCIPITKGWNYVARTYRPRPEIVSGKWVFPEMKPGK' A
#
# COMPACT_ATOMS: atom_id res chain seq x y z
N MET A 1 -3.37 -6.68 -1.87
CA MET A 1 -3.24 -5.93 -3.13
C MET A 1 -1.84 -6.11 -3.70
N ASN A 2 -1.63 -5.99 -5.02
CA ASN A 2 -0.30 -6.13 -5.63
C ASN A 2 -0.14 -5.21 -6.86
N ASN A 3 1.00 -5.29 -7.54
CA ASN A 3 1.33 -4.47 -8.70
C ASN A 3 0.49 -4.77 -9.96
N VAL A 4 -0.25 -5.89 -9.97
CA VAL A 4 -1.13 -6.28 -11.09
C VAL A 4 -2.56 -5.81 -10.86
N THR A 5 -3.05 -5.87 -9.62
CA THR A 5 -4.46 -5.56 -9.29
C THR A 5 -4.69 -4.11 -8.86
N ALA A 6 -3.64 -3.39 -8.46
CA ALA A 6 -3.76 -1.99 -8.04
C ALA A 6 -4.00 -1.05 -9.23
N LYS A 7 -4.94 -0.12 -9.07
CA LYS A 7 -5.13 1.02 -9.97
C LYS A 7 -4.07 2.08 -9.68
N LYS A 8 -3.37 2.55 -10.71
CA LYS A 8 -2.34 3.60 -10.59
C LYS A 8 -2.97 4.99 -10.63
N ASN A 9 -2.34 5.92 -9.92
CA ASN A 9 -2.60 7.35 -10.01
C ASN A 9 -2.07 7.89 -11.35
N LYS A 10 -2.41 9.15 -11.69
CA LYS A 10 -1.95 9.81 -12.93
C LYS A 10 -0.42 9.94 -13.01
N ASP A 11 0.25 10.07 -11.87
CA ASP A 11 1.72 10.13 -11.75
C ASP A 11 2.39 8.75 -11.72
N GLY A 12 1.61 7.67 -11.89
CA GLY A 12 2.10 6.30 -11.85
C GLY A 12 2.29 5.72 -10.44
N SER A 13 2.10 6.52 -9.38
CA SER A 13 2.11 6.03 -7.99
C SER A 13 0.87 5.16 -7.69
N ILE A 14 0.89 4.46 -6.54
CA ILE A 14 -0.23 3.64 -6.07
C ILE A 14 -0.59 4.13 -4.66
N THR A 15 -1.83 4.59 -4.50
CA THR A 15 -2.42 4.84 -3.19
C THR A 15 -3.11 3.57 -2.71
N ILE A 16 -2.83 3.11 -1.49
CA ILE A 16 -3.56 2.02 -0.82
C ILE A 16 -4.43 2.63 0.27
N ASN A 17 -5.71 2.27 0.30
CA ASN A 17 -6.63 2.69 1.34
C ASN A 17 -6.93 1.50 2.27
N ALA A 18 -7.00 1.74 3.57
CA ALA A 18 -7.26 0.73 4.58
C ALA A 18 -8.48 1.14 5.42
N GLY A 19 -9.58 0.38 5.30
CA GLY A 19 -10.85 0.67 5.98
C GLY A 19 -11.72 1.73 5.30
N GLY A 20 -12.99 1.80 5.74
CA GLY A 20 -14.00 2.70 5.18
C GLY A 20 -14.20 2.51 3.68
N CYS A 21 -14.25 1.26 3.22
CA CYS A 21 -14.25 0.91 1.80
C CYS A 21 -15.62 1.10 1.11
N GLU A 22 -16.63 1.52 1.86
CA GLU A 22 -18.00 1.70 1.40
C GLU A 22 -18.18 2.95 0.51
N ASP A 23 -17.18 3.84 0.44
CA ASP A 23 -17.24 5.10 -0.32
C ASP A 23 -16.73 4.98 -1.77
N GLY A 24 -16.36 3.78 -2.22
CA GLY A 24 -15.94 3.51 -3.59
C GLY A 24 -14.51 3.97 -3.94
N ARG A 25 -13.69 4.38 -2.96
CA ARG A 25 -12.28 4.72 -3.21
C ARG A 25 -11.52 3.54 -3.83
N ILE A 26 -10.62 3.84 -4.76
CA ILE A 26 -9.80 2.81 -5.39
C ILE A 26 -8.85 2.15 -4.38
N ASN A 27 -8.40 0.94 -4.69
CA ASN A 27 -7.37 0.25 -3.94
C ASN A 27 -7.66 0.07 -2.44
N CYS A 28 -8.93 -0.10 -2.06
CA CYS A 28 -9.32 -0.27 -0.66
C CYS A 28 -9.16 -1.72 -0.18
N ILE A 29 -8.58 -1.87 1.01
CA ILE A 29 -8.46 -3.13 1.75
C ILE A 29 -9.30 -3.00 3.02
N PRO A 30 -10.36 -3.81 3.20
CA PRO A 30 -11.09 -3.86 4.46
C PRO A 30 -10.16 -4.29 5.60
N ILE A 31 -10.30 -3.65 6.77
CA ILE A 31 -9.47 -3.91 7.95
C ILE A 31 -10.35 -4.22 9.16
N THR A 32 -9.75 -4.85 10.16
CA THR A 32 -10.37 -5.13 11.47
C THR A 32 -9.65 -4.34 12.58
N LYS A 33 -10.26 -4.24 13.78
CA LYS A 33 -9.61 -3.60 14.93
C LYS A 33 -8.29 -4.33 15.28
N GLY A 34 -7.21 -3.57 15.45
CA GLY A 34 -5.89 -4.12 15.81
C GLY A 34 -5.10 -4.71 14.64
N TRP A 35 -5.49 -4.44 13.39
CA TRP A 35 -4.78 -4.90 12.20
C TRP A 35 -3.32 -4.40 12.13
N ASN A 36 -2.51 -5.13 11.38
CA ASN A 36 -1.18 -4.73 10.92
C ASN A 36 -1.04 -5.04 9.42
N TYR A 37 0.08 -4.63 8.81
CA TYR A 37 0.36 -4.95 7.41
C TYR A 37 1.78 -5.45 7.19
N VAL A 38 1.94 -6.15 6.08
CA VAL A 38 3.23 -6.57 5.54
C VAL A 38 3.30 -6.18 4.07
N ALA A 39 4.44 -5.62 3.66
CA ALA A 39 4.78 -5.44 2.25
C ALA A 39 5.75 -6.55 1.84
N ARG A 40 5.49 -7.20 0.71
CA ARG A 40 6.35 -8.26 0.16
C ARG A 40 6.84 -7.86 -1.23
N THR A 41 8.15 -7.94 -1.42
CA THR A 41 8.80 -7.71 -2.71
C THR A 41 9.36 -9.00 -3.27
N TYR A 42 9.21 -9.21 -4.57
CA TYR A 42 9.89 -10.28 -5.29
C TYR A 42 11.10 -9.71 -6.01
N ARG A 43 12.29 -10.25 -5.75
CA ARG A 43 13.57 -9.74 -6.27
C ARG A 43 13.77 -8.24 -5.97
N PRO A 44 13.84 -7.86 -4.68
CA PRO A 44 14.03 -6.45 -4.31
C PRO A 44 15.34 -5.90 -4.87
N ARG A 45 15.33 -4.61 -5.21
CA ARG A 45 16.56 -3.89 -5.53
C ARG A 45 17.44 -3.73 -4.27
N PRO A 46 18.76 -3.56 -4.40
CA PRO A 46 19.66 -3.45 -3.24
C PRO A 46 19.30 -2.35 -2.24
N GLU A 47 18.67 -1.26 -2.68
CA GLU A 47 18.26 -0.13 -1.81
C GLU A 47 17.19 -0.53 -0.81
N ILE A 48 16.29 -1.46 -1.18
CA ILE A 48 15.26 -2.01 -0.30
C ILE A 48 15.90 -2.93 0.73
N VAL A 49 16.85 -3.78 0.31
CA VAL A 49 17.53 -4.74 1.20
C VAL A 49 18.45 -4.02 2.19
N SER A 50 19.15 -2.97 1.72
CA SER A 50 20.03 -2.14 2.55
C SER A 50 19.28 -1.16 3.45
N GLY A 51 17.96 -1.01 3.30
CA GLY A 51 17.17 -0.04 4.05
C GLY A 51 17.36 1.42 3.64
N LYS A 52 18.17 1.70 2.60
CA LYS A 52 18.29 3.05 2.02
C LYS A 52 16.97 3.57 1.48
N TRP A 53 16.10 2.65 1.06
CA TRP A 53 14.72 2.94 0.75
C TRP A 53 13.81 2.08 1.64
N VAL A 54 12.80 2.71 2.22
CA VAL A 54 11.80 2.05 3.08
C VAL A 54 10.40 2.29 2.51
N PHE A 55 9.50 1.34 2.79
CA PHE A 55 8.11 1.50 2.42
C PHE A 55 7.50 2.72 3.12
N PRO A 56 6.62 3.49 2.44
CA PRO A 56 5.87 4.56 3.08
C PRO A 56 5.06 4.03 4.27
N GLU A 57 5.05 4.80 5.34
CA GLU A 57 4.17 4.52 6.48
C GLU A 57 2.71 4.77 6.10
N MET A 58 1.84 3.88 6.57
CA MET A 58 0.40 4.13 6.55
C MET A 58 0.09 5.34 7.43
N LYS A 59 -0.63 6.31 6.87
CA LYS A 59 -1.09 7.49 7.61
C LYS A 59 -2.57 7.35 7.93
N PRO A 60 -3.05 7.84 9.08
CA PRO A 60 -4.47 7.96 9.33
C PRO A 60 -5.16 8.65 8.15
N GLY A 61 -6.31 8.10 7.73
CA GLY A 61 -7.16 8.76 6.75
C GLY A 61 -7.59 10.14 7.25
N LYS A 62 -7.78 11.07 6.31
CA LYS A 62 -8.46 12.34 6.62
C LYS A 62 -9.95 12.11 6.77
#